data_AF-A0A2D4SR17-F1
#
_entry.id   AF-A0A2D4SR17-F1
#
_cell.length_a   1.000
_cell.length_b   1.000
_cell.length_c   1.000
_cell.angle_alpha   90.00
_cell.angle_beta   90.00
_cell.angle_gamma   90.00
#
_symmetry.space_group_name_H-M   'P 1'
#
loop_
_entity.id
_entity.type
_entity.pdbx_description
1 polymer ?
#
loop_
_entity_poly.entity_id
_entity_poly.type
_entity_poly.pdbx_seq_one_letter_code
_entity_poly.pdbx_strand_id
1 'polypeptide(L)'
;MFVQRKTTELYQNLHNSLVQWQDFVPTKDKKQKPFFILLTHPHCMWTTKLCAEAFTNQEIVNVLQEQFTPCLIDEHTDPELYILMNQSLRIFLKE
;
A
#
# COMPACT_ATOMS: atom_id res chain seq x y z
N MET A 1 -9.44 -24.08 3.42
CA MET A 1 -7.97 -23.96 3.57
C MET A 1 -7.26 -23.39 2.33
N PHE A 2 -7.80 -23.52 1.11
CA PHE A 2 -7.21 -22.95 -0.12
C PHE A 2 -7.34 -21.42 -0.26
N VAL A 3 -8.39 -20.81 0.31
CA VAL A 3 -8.64 -19.36 0.21
C VAL A 3 -7.58 -18.55 0.96
N GLN A 4 -7.19 -18.97 2.17
CA GLN A 4 -6.18 -18.28 2.97
C GLN A 4 -4.80 -18.23 2.28
N ARG A 5 -4.35 -19.33 1.64
CA ARG A 5 -3.05 -19.36 0.96
C ARG A 5 -2.95 -18.37 -0.20
N LYS A 6 -4.00 -18.26 -1.03
CA LYS A 6 -4.02 -17.28 -2.13
C LYS A 6 -4.03 -15.84 -1.62
N THR A 7 -4.76 -15.57 -0.54
CA THR A 7 -4.75 -14.23 0.09
C THR A 7 -3.36 -13.88 0.61
N THR A 8 -2.63 -14.84 1.19
CA THR A 8 -1.25 -14.63 1.67
C THR A 8 -0.27 -14.32 0.53
N GLU A 9 -0.31 -15.05 -0.58
CA GLU A 9 0.56 -14.80 -1.73
C GLU A 9 0.33 -13.42 -2.36
N LEU A 10 -0.94 -13.01 -2.49
CA LEU A 10 -1.30 -11.69 -3.01
C LEU A 10 -0.79 -10.56 -2.11
N TYR A 11 -0.89 -10.73 -0.79
CA TYR A 11 -0.39 -9.77 0.17
C TYR A 11 1.14 -9.70 0.15
N GLN A 12 1.82 -10.84 -0.02
CA GLN A 12 3.27 -10.87 -0.16
C GLN A 12 3.72 -10.12 -1.42
N ASN A 13 3.02 -10.29 -2.54
CA ASN A 13 3.32 -9.56 -3.78
C ASN A 13 3.18 -8.05 -3.60
N LEU A 14 2.17 -7.61 -2.85
CA LEU A 14 2.01 -6.20 -2.49
C LEU A 14 3.21 -5.69 -1.68
N HIS A 15 3.59 -6.41 -0.63
CA HIS A 15 4.74 -6.09 0.22
C HIS A 15 6.06 -6.05 -0.56
N ASN A 16 6.21 -6.87 -1.60
CA ASN A 16 7.37 -6.85 -2.47
C ASN A 16 7.35 -5.71 -3.51
N SER A 17 6.16 -5.20 -3.87
CA SER A 17 6.01 -4.18 -4.92
C SER A 17 6.17 -2.75 -4.39
N LEU A 18 5.99 -2.57 -3.08
CA LEU A 18 5.92 -1.26 -2.43
C LEU A 18 6.95 -1.15 -1.31
N VAL A 19 7.45 0.06 -1.10
CA VAL A 19 8.36 0.35 0.02
C VAL A 19 7.54 0.44 1.30
N GLN A 20 7.96 -0.26 2.35
CA GLN A 20 7.33 -0.14 3.66
C GLN A 20 7.57 1.25 4.23
N TRP A 21 6.59 1.81 4.93
CA TRP A 21 6.74 3.15 5.54
C TRP A 21 7.95 3.25 6.47
N GLN A 22 8.26 2.21 7.23
CA GLN A 22 9.44 2.19 8.11
C GLN A 22 10.78 2.32 7.35
N ASP A 23 10.83 1.82 6.12
CA ASP A 23 12.00 1.86 5.24
C ASP A 23 11.97 3.09 4.32
N PHE A 24 10.91 3.89 4.43
CA PHE A 24 10.71 5.08 3.64
C PHE A 24 11.61 6.20 4.17
N VAL A 25 12.74 6.40 3.49
CA VAL A 25 13.55 7.60 3.67
C VAL A 25 13.03 8.66 2.72
N PRO A 26 12.48 9.80 3.19
CA PRO A 26 12.11 10.90 2.31
C PRO A 26 13.39 11.41 1.64
N THR A 27 13.62 10.96 0.41
CA THR A 27 14.78 11.37 -0.36
C THR A 27 14.61 12.84 -0.72
N LYS A 28 15.62 13.66 -0.40
CA LYS A 28 15.73 15.06 -0.83
C LYS A 28 16.02 15.15 -2.35
N ASP A 29 15.44 14.28 -3.15
CA ASP A 29 15.64 14.30 -4.59
C ASP A 29 14.93 15.53 -5.18
N LYS A 30 15.55 16.21 -6.14
CA LYS A 30 15.02 17.44 -6.75
C LYS A 30 13.88 17.16 -7.74
N LYS A 31 13.64 15.88 -8.07
CA LYS A 31 12.53 15.40 -8.89
C LYS A 31 11.52 14.62 -8.04
N GLN A 32 11.04 15.20 -6.94
CA GLN A 32 10.11 14.51 -6.04
C GLN A 32 8.87 14.06 -6.82
N LYS A 33 8.74 12.75 -6.99
CA LYS A 33 7.48 12.15 -7.43
C LYS A 33 6.45 12.32 -6.32
N PRO A 34 5.17 12.49 -6.65
CA PRO A 34 4.11 12.47 -5.64
C PRO A 34 4.13 11.15 -4.85
N PHE A 35 3.78 11.24 -3.57
CA PHE A 35 3.61 10.05 -2.73
C PHE A 35 2.32 9.33 -3.09
N PHE A 36 2.42 8.02 -3.27
CA PHE A 36 1.26 7.13 -3.32
C PHE A 36 1.26 6.31 -2.03
N ILE A 37 0.44 6.70 -1.07
CA ILE A 37 0.34 5.99 0.21
C ILE A 37 -0.83 5.02 0.13
N LEU A 38 -0.53 3.72 0.24
CA LEU A 38 -1.53 2.68 0.31
C LEU A 38 -1.69 2.22 1.76
N LEU A 39 -2.89 2.41 2.30
CA LEU A 39 -3.30 1.86 3.59
C LEU A 39 -3.95 0.51 3.37
N THR A 40 -3.45 -0.53 4.02
CA THR A 40 -4.00 -1.88 3.88
C THR A 40 -4.42 -2.47 5.21
N HIS A 41 -5.46 -3.29 5.11
CA HIS A 41 -5.99 -4.07 6.22
C HIS A 41 -6.17 -5.52 5.74
N PRO A 42 -5.65 -6.50 6.49
CA PRO A 42 -5.58 -7.92 6.10
C PRO A 42 -6.95 -8.54 5.80
N HIS A 43 -7.99 -8.09 6.49
CA HIS A 43 -9.37 -8.57 6.29
C HIS A 43 -10.22 -7.65 5.41
N CYS A 44 -9.62 -6.66 4.75
CA CYS A 44 -10.34 -5.80 3.81
C CYS A 44 -10.48 -6.50 2.45
N MET A 45 -11.72 -6.82 2.07
CA MET A 45 -12.03 -7.43 0.78
C MET A 45 -11.51 -6.60 -0.40
N TRP A 46 -11.59 -5.27 -0.32
CA TRP A 46 -11.12 -4.37 -1.37
C TRP A 46 -9.61 -4.36 -1.50
N THR A 47 -8.87 -4.48 -0.39
CA THR A 47 -7.42 -4.66 -0.42
C THR A 47 -7.07 -5.95 -1.13
N THR A 48 -7.75 -7.06 -0.82
CA THR A 48 -7.51 -8.34 -1.53
C THR A 48 -7.80 -8.21 -3.03
N LYS A 49 -8.90 -7.55 -3.40
CA LYS A 49 -9.27 -7.35 -4.81
C LYS A 49 -8.26 -6.47 -5.55
N LEU A 50 -7.85 -5.36 -4.93
CA LEU A 50 -6.80 -4.47 -5.47
C LEU A 50 -5.49 -5.23 -5.68
N CYS A 51 -5.07 -6.04 -4.71
CA CYS A 51 -3.87 -6.87 -4.86
C CYS A 51 -3.99 -7.82 -6.06
N ALA A 52 -5.14 -8.49 -6.20
CA ALA A 52 -5.39 -9.46 -7.25
C ALA A 52 -5.48 -8.84 -8.65
N GLU A 53 -6.03 -7.63 -8.79
CA GLU A 53 -6.29 -7.02 -10.10
C GLU A 53 -5.20 -6.01 -10.52
N ALA A 54 -4.64 -5.25 -9.58
CA ALA A 54 -3.66 -4.20 -9.88
C ALA A 54 -2.22 -4.69 -9.66
N PHE A 55 -1.93 -5.29 -8.51
CA PHE A 55 -0.55 -5.65 -8.15
C PHE A 55 -0.06 -7.00 -8.69
N THR A 56 -0.93 -7.75 -9.38
CA THR A 56 -0.51 -8.88 -10.23
C THR A 56 -0.22 -8.44 -11.67
N ASN A 57 -0.62 -7.22 -12.06
CA ASN A 57 -0.39 -6.68 -13.38
C ASN A 57 0.87 -5.81 -13.37
N GLN A 58 1.94 -6.33 -13.99
CA GLN A 58 3.24 -5.65 -14.02
C GLN A 58 3.19 -4.28 -14.71
N GLU A 59 2.30 -4.07 -15.68
CA GLU A 59 2.15 -2.78 -16.36
C GLU A 59 1.69 -1.69 -15.38
N ILE A 60 0.71 -2.01 -14.54
CA ILE A 60 0.20 -1.10 -13.51
C ILE A 60 1.28 -0.81 -12.46
N VAL A 61 1.98 -1.85 -12.01
CA VAL A 61 3.08 -1.71 -11.04
C VAL A 61 4.19 -0.80 -11.59
N ASN A 62 4.56 -0.98 -12.85
CA ASN A 62 5.58 -0.15 -13.50
C ASN A 62 5.16 1.32 -13.56
N VAL A 63 3.92 1.60 -14.00
CA VAL A 63 3.40 2.98 -14.01
C VAL A 63 3.42 3.59 -12.62
N LEU A 64 3.00 2.83 -11.60
CA LEU A 64 2.98 3.30 -10.22
C LEU A 64 4.39 3.66 -9.72
N GLN A 65 5.39 2.82 -9.99
CA GLN A 65 6.78 3.04 -9.60
C GLN A 65 7.46 4.16 -10.43
N GLU A 66 7.07 4.33 -11.69
CA GLU A 66 7.58 5.38 -12.56
C GLU A 66 7.04 6.76 -12.17
N GLN A 67 5.76 6.85 -11.81
CA GLN A 67 5.08 8.13 -11.58
C GLN A 67 5.04 8.54 -10.11
N PHE A 68 5.11 7.59 -9.18
CA PHE A 68 4.97 7.85 -7.75
C PHE A 68 6.17 7.35 -6.96
N THR A 69 6.23 7.79 -5.71
CA THR A 69 6.95 7.09 -4.67
C THR A 69 5.94 6.29 -3.85
N PRO A 70 5.74 5.01 -4.18
CA PRO A 70 4.68 4.24 -3.57
C PRO A 70 5.12 3.66 -2.22
N CYS A 71 4.27 3.84 -1.23
CA CYS A 71 4.53 3.46 0.15
C CYS A 71 3.36 2.66 0.71
N LEU A 72 3.68 1.58 1.42
CA LEU A 72 2.72 0.73 2.09
C LEU A 72 2.69 1.03 3.59
N ILE A 73 1.48 1.23 4.12
CA ILE A 73 1.18 1.24 5.55
C ILE A 73 0.19 0.10 5.81
N ASP A 74 0.66 -0.93 6.49
CA ASP A 74 -0.12 -2.12 6.83
C ASP A 74 -0.38 -2.14 8.34
N GLU A 75 -1.63 -2.35 8.73
CA GLU A 75 -2.03 -2.43 10.14
C GLU A 75 -1.24 -3.48 10.92
N HIS A 76 -0.81 -4.57 10.26
CA HIS A 76 -0.02 -5.60 10.92
C HIS A 76 1.44 -5.21 11.18
N THR A 77 2.01 -4.36 10.33
CA THR A 77 3.41 -3.94 10.47
C THR A 77 3.54 -2.68 11.32
N ASP A 78 2.62 -1.73 11.16
CA ASP A 78 2.57 -0.49 11.93
C ASP A 78 1.12 -0.08 12.28
N PRO A 79 0.53 -0.68 13.33
CA PRO A 79 -0.87 -0.44 13.70
C PRO A 79 -1.11 1.00 14.16
N GLU A 80 -0.16 1.64 14.84
CA GLU A 80 -0.31 3.01 15.35
C GLU A 80 -0.37 4.01 14.20
N LEU A 81 0.56 3.90 13.24
CA LEU A 81 0.55 4.74 12.06
C LEU A 81 -0.69 4.51 11.20
N TYR A 82 -1.09 3.25 11.02
CA TYR A 82 -2.32 2.90 10.30
C TYR A 82 -3.54 3.60 10.91
N ILE A 83 -3.70 3.54 12.24
CA ILE A 83 -4.79 4.20 12.96
C ILE A 83 -4.74 5.72 12.74
N LEU A 84 -3.58 6.34 12.91
CA LEU A 84 -3.38 7.78 12.73
C LEU A 84 -3.78 8.23 11.31
N MET A 85 -3.33 7.52 10.29
CA MET A 85 -3.61 7.83 8.89
C MET A 85 -5.09 7.62 8.54
N ASN A 86 -5.70 6.55 9.03
CA ASN A 86 -7.12 6.29 8.82
C ASN A 86 -7.99 7.37 9.50
N GLN A 87 -7.64 7.80 10.72
CA GLN A 87 -8.30 8.92 11.39
C GLN A 87 -8.15 10.22 10.59
N SER A 88 -6.94 10.51 10.11
CA SER A 88 -6.65 11.70 9.30
C SER A 88 -7.45 11.72 8.00
N LEU A 89 -7.54 10.58 7.31
CA LEU A 89 -8.39 10.43 6.12
C LEU A 89 -9.87 10.65 6.43
N ARG A 90 -10.36 10.12 7.56
CA ARG A 90 -11.75 10.36 7.99
C ARG A 90 -12.03 11.82 8.28
N ILE A 91 -11.06 12.58 8.77
CA ILE A 91 -11.21 14.03 8.98
C ILE A 91 -11.19 14.74 7.62
N PHE A 92 -10.26 14.38 6.73
CA PHE A 92 -10.12 15.02 5.42
C PHE A 92 -11.29 14.75 4.48
N LEU A 93 -11.81 13.52 4.47
CA LEU A 93 -12.93 13.09 3.62
C LEU A 93 -14.29 13.45 4.19
N LYS A 94 -14.36 13.85 5.45
CA LYS A 94 -15.54 14.49 6.04
C LYS A 94 -15.40 16.00 5.85
N GLU A 95 -15.83 16.48 4.69
CA GLU A 95 -16.60 17.74 4.69
C GLU A 95 -17.83 17.58 5.60
#